data_AF-T1A5R8-F1
#
_entry.id   AF-T1A5R8-F1
#
_cell.length_a   1.000
_cell.length_b   1.000
_cell.length_c   1.000
_cell.angle_alpha   90.00
_cell.angle_beta   90.00
_cell.angle_gamma   90.00
#
_symmetry.space_group_name_H-M   'P 1'
#
loop_
_entity.id
_entity.type
_entity.pdbx_description
1 polymer ?
#
loop_
_entity_poly.entity_id
_entity_poly.type
_entity_poly.pdbx_seq_one_letter_code
_entity_poly.pdbx_strand_id
1 'polypeptide(L)'
;MSYYYFQYIVPVGYDPTKPNGTGPYKYKSFTPGQQSTFVRNPNYWKAGLPYLDEVIITDFADEASMLNALQAGELDAIGGIGAQSYNSLKSNTGVSTLSSKSGAFQPFTMRVDQKPFSDVRVRQAFRLAVNRPELINSSLGGYGFVGADVSSPFDPYYDHSLTRQQ
;
A
#
# COMPACT_ATOMS: atom_id res chain seq x y z
N MET A 1 -0.62 -10.44 8.27
CA MET A 1 -0.65 -8.97 8.12
C MET A 1 0.71 -8.43 8.52
N SER A 2 1.60 -8.14 7.55
CA SER A 2 2.78 -7.34 7.83
C SER A 2 2.35 -5.88 7.88
N TYR A 3 2.29 -5.30 9.07
CA TYR A 3 2.06 -3.87 9.21
C TYR A 3 3.29 -3.13 8.66
N TYR A 4 3.05 -2.09 7.87
CA TYR A 4 4.05 -1.12 7.47
C TYR A 4 4.56 -0.42 8.74
N TYR A 5 5.76 -0.76 9.22
CA TYR A 5 6.40 -0.01 10.29
C TYR A 5 7.00 1.25 9.68
N PHE A 6 6.26 2.36 9.73
CA PHE A 6 6.86 3.67 9.54
C PHE A 6 7.62 4.02 10.83
N GLN A 7 8.95 3.96 10.78
CA GLN A 7 9.76 4.52 11.84
C GLN A 7 9.86 6.04 11.62
N TYR A 8 9.31 6.80 12.55
CA TYR A 8 9.43 8.26 12.56
C TYR A 8 10.51 8.66 13.56
N ILE A 9 11.49 9.43 13.11
CA ILE A 9 12.38 10.18 14.00
C ILE A 9 11.67 11.49 14.29
N VAL A 10 11.29 11.69 15.56
CA VAL A 10 10.58 12.89 16.02
C VAL A 10 11.36 13.56 17.14
N PRO A 11 11.27 14.89 17.28
CA PRO A 11 11.90 15.59 18.39
C PRO A 11 11.30 15.16 19.73
N VAL A 12 12.08 15.31 20.81
CA VAL A 12 11.58 15.14 22.17
C VAL A 12 10.40 16.09 22.40
N GLY A 13 9.29 15.57 22.92
CA GLY A 13 8.06 16.35 23.14
C GLY A 13 7.12 16.45 21.94
N TYR A 14 7.38 15.69 20.85
CA TYR A 14 6.45 15.58 19.74
C TYR A 14 5.07 15.06 20.18
N ASP A 15 4.02 15.76 19.77
CA ASP A 15 2.63 15.37 19.98
C ASP A 15 2.06 14.76 18.68
N PRO A 16 1.78 13.44 18.63
CA PRO A 16 1.26 12.79 17.43
C PRO A 16 -0.15 13.25 17.06
N THR A 17 -0.88 13.89 17.96
CA THR A 17 -2.21 14.47 17.67
C THR A 17 -2.12 15.82 16.98
N LYS A 18 -0.92 16.42 16.92
CA LYS A 18 -0.62 17.70 16.28
C LYS A 18 0.62 17.59 15.40
N PRO A 19 0.58 16.74 14.36
CA PRO A 19 1.73 16.51 13.51
C PRO A 19 2.16 17.81 12.83
N ASN A 20 3.45 18.13 12.91
CA ASN A 20 4.05 19.29 12.28
C ASN A 20 5.24 18.84 11.42
N GLY A 21 5.07 18.93 10.10
CA GLY A 21 6.07 18.52 9.11
C GLY A 21 6.36 19.62 8.11
N THR A 22 7.37 19.39 7.26
CA THR A 22 7.80 20.32 6.19
C THR A 22 7.13 20.06 4.85
N GLY A 23 6.12 19.18 4.84
CA GLY A 23 5.42 18.73 3.64
C GLY A 23 4.53 19.82 3.00
N PRO A 24 3.96 19.50 1.83
CA PRO A 24 3.13 20.43 1.06
C PRO A 24 1.79 20.78 1.72
N TYR A 25 1.28 19.91 2.60
CA TYR A 25 0.02 20.11 3.30
C TYR A 25 0.22 20.01 4.81
N LYS A 26 -0.41 20.92 5.55
CA LYS A 26 -0.42 21.00 7.01
C LYS A 26 -1.65 20.28 7.55
N TYR A 27 -1.49 19.63 8.69
CA TYR A 27 -2.60 19.06 9.44
C TYR A 27 -3.66 20.12 9.79
N LYS A 28 -4.93 19.78 9.58
CA LYS A 28 -6.09 20.58 10.00
C LYS A 28 -6.89 19.84 11.07
N SER A 29 -7.29 18.61 10.79
CA SER A 29 -8.12 17.80 11.69
C SER A 29 -8.00 16.30 11.38
N PHE A 30 -8.26 15.48 12.39
CA PHE A 30 -8.40 14.03 12.27
C PHE A 30 -9.56 13.56 13.15
N THR A 31 -10.52 12.88 12.52
CA THR A 31 -11.59 12.17 13.19
C THR A 31 -11.39 10.67 12.95
N PRO A 32 -11.02 9.90 13.99
CA PRO A 32 -10.70 8.48 13.85
C PRO A 32 -11.80 7.67 13.16
N GLY A 33 -11.42 6.91 12.13
CA GLY A 33 -12.33 6.05 11.38
C GLY A 33 -13.32 6.80 10.48
N GLN A 34 -13.13 8.11 10.30
CA GLN A 34 -13.98 8.93 9.44
C GLN A 34 -13.15 9.71 8.43
N GLN A 35 -12.24 10.58 8.88
CA GLN A 35 -11.59 11.51 7.97
C GLN A 35 -10.33 12.15 8.54
N SER A 36 -9.35 12.40 7.68
CA SER A 36 -8.21 13.31 7.90
C SER A 36 -8.28 14.47 6.93
N THR A 37 -8.08 15.69 7.42
CA THR A 37 -8.08 16.91 6.59
C THR A 37 -6.74 17.63 6.69
N PHE A 38 -6.21 18.03 5.54
CA PHE A 38 -4.95 18.75 5.42
C PHE A 38 -5.12 19.97 4.53
N VAL A 39 -4.58 21.11 4.93
CA VAL A 39 -4.65 22.37 4.18
C VAL A 39 -3.31 22.72 3.58
N ARG A 40 -3.31 23.47 2.47
CA ARG A 40 -2.11 23.97 1.81
C ARG A 40 -1.10 24.55 2.81
N ASN A 41 0.17 24.16 2.68
CA ASN A 41 1.28 24.81 3.37
C ASN A 41 1.76 26.02 2.53
N PRO A 42 1.46 27.27 2.92
CA PRO A 42 1.90 28.45 2.16
C PRO A 42 3.43 28.62 2.18
N ASN A 43 4.12 27.97 3.12
CA ASN A 43 5.57 28.02 3.27
C ASN A 43 6.25 26.77 2.69
N TYR A 44 5.58 26.05 1.78
CA TYR A 44 6.19 24.87 1.17
C TYR A 44 7.40 25.28 0.33
N TRP A 45 8.54 24.64 0.58
CA TRP A 45 9.84 25.05 0.07
C TRP A 45 9.99 24.86 -1.45
N LYS A 46 9.16 24.01 -2.07
CA LYS A 46 9.23 23.79 -3.52
C LYS A 46 8.32 24.77 -4.24
N ALA A 47 8.93 25.69 -4.99
CA ALA A 47 8.23 26.71 -5.76
C ALA A 47 7.18 26.11 -6.71
N GLY A 48 6.03 26.79 -6.81
CA GLY A 48 4.90 26.37 -7.66
C GLY A 48 4.07 25.21 -7.11
N LEU A 49 4.30 24.77 -5.87
CA LEU A 49 3.57 23.69 -5.21
C LEU A 49 3.10 24.09 -3.80
N PRO A 50 2.11 23.39 -3.22
CA PRO A 50 1.25 22.40 -3.88
C PRO A 50 0.20 23.03 -4.82
N TYR A 51 -0.61 22.21 -5.51
CA TYR A 51 -1.66 22.72 -6.41
C TYR A 51 -3.00 22.91 -5.71
N LEU A 52 -3.37 21.99 -4.81
CA LEU A 52 -4.69 21.99 -4.15
C LEU A 52 -4.69 22.85 -2.89
N ASP A 53 -5.85 23.38 -2.53
CA ASP A 53 -6.05 24.14 -1.29
C ASP A 53 -6.23 23.23 -0.07
N GLU A 54 -6.87 22.08 -0.28
CA GLU A 54 -7.18 21.11 0.76
C GLU A 54 -7.07 19.69 0.21
N VAL A 55 -6.65 18.76 1.06
CA VAL A 55 -6.66 17.32 0.82
C VAL A 55 -7.45 16.67 1.93
N ILE A 56 -8.46 15.91 1.54
CA ILE A 56 -9.35 15.19 2.44
C ILE A 56 -9.16 13.71 2.19
N ILE A 57 -8.81 12.96 3.24
CA ILE A 57 -8.68 11.51 3.20
C ILE A 57 -9.85 10.96 4.01
N THR A 58 -10.80 10.33 3.34
CA THR A 58 -11.99 9.73 3.96
C THR A 58 -11.74 8.24 4.18
N ASP A 59 -12.05 7.76 5.39
CA ASP A 59 -11.95 6.35 5.75
C ASP A 59 -13.21 5.60 5.30
N PHE A 60 -13.02 4.49 4.58
CA PHE A 60 -14.09 3.58 4.19
C PHE A 60 -13.88 2.22 4.82
N ALA A 61 -14.95 1.61 5.33
CA ALA A 61 -14.91 0.29 5.95
C ALA A 61 -14.77 -0.85 4.91
N ASP A 62 -15.25 -0.61 3.69
CA ASP A 62 -15.24 -1.58 2.60
C ASP A 62 -14.98 -0.93 1.24
N GLU A 63 -14.43 -1.73 0.33
CA GLU A 63 -14.02 -1.29 -1.01
C GLU A 63 -15.22 -0.91 -1.89
N ALA A 64 -16.38 -1.56 -1.75
CA ALA A 64 -17.54 -1.31 -2.59
C ALA A 64 -18.14 0.09 -2.32
N SER A 65 -18.22 0.49 -1.05
CA SER A 65 -18.63 1.84 -0.66
C SER A 65 -17.69 2.91 -1.24
N MET A 66 -16.38 2.67 -1.18
CA MET A 66 -15.37 3.58 -1.75
C MET A 66 -15.50 3.70 -3.28
N LEU A 67 -15.76 2.59 -3.99
CA LEU A 67 -15.96 2.59 -5.44
C LEU A 67 -17.22 3.37 -5.83
N ASN A 68 -18.31 3.20 -5.10
CA ASN A 68 -19.56 3.92 -5.35
C ASN A 68 -19.37 5.42 -5.15
N ALA A 69 -18.67 5.84 -4.08
CA ALA A 69 -18.37 7.25 -3.82
C ALA A 69 -17.51 7.87 -4.93
N LEU A 70 -16.51 7.14 -5.46
CA LEU A 70 -15.75 7.58 -6.63
C LEU A 70 -16.66 7.75 -7.86
N GLN A 71 -17.52 6.78 -8.15
CA GLN A 71 -18.41 6.81 -9.31
C GLN A 71 -19.48 7.91 -9.21
N ALA A 72 -19.91 8.23 -7.99
CA ALA A 72 -20.81 9.35 -7.70
C ALA A 72 -20.13 10.73 -7.80
N GLY A 73 -18.80 10.78 -7.92
CA GLY A 73 -18.02 12.02 -7.95
C GLY A 73 -17.78 12.63 -6.57
N GLU A 74 -17.98 11.87 -5.49
CA GLU A 74 -17.70 12.30 -4.12
C GLU A 74 -16.20 12.20 -3.77
N LEU A 75 -15.46 11.35 -4.48
CA LEU A 75 -14.01 11.19 -4.36
C LEU A 75 -13.34 11.54 -5.68
N ASP A 76 -12.23 12.26 -5.62
CA ASP A 76 -11.41 12.56 -6.80
C ASP A 76 -10.46 11.41 -7.17
N ALA A 77 -10.05 10.62 -6.18
CA ALA A 77 -9.11 9.52 -6.35
C ALA A 77 -9.28 8.46 -5.25
N ILE A 78 -9.01 7.20 -5.61
CA ILE A 78 -8.96 6.07 -4.69
C ILE A 78 -7.70 5.24 -4.95
N GLY A 79 -7.28 4.45 -3.98
CA GLY A 79 -6.13 3.55 -4.10
C GLY A 79 -6.33 2.26 -3.30
N GLY A 80 -5.46 1.28 -3.54
CA GLY A 80 -5.47 0.02 -2.78
C GLY A 80 -6.64 -0.93 -3.09
N ILE A 81 -7.25 -0.82 -4.26
CA ILE A 81 -8.38 -1.66 -4.67
C ILE A 81 -7.93 -3.03 -5.21
N GLY A 82 -8.81 -4.02 -5.10
CA GLY A 82 -8.63 -5.35 -5.69
C GLY A 82 -8.60 -5.34 -7.22
N ALA A 83 -7.99 -6.38 -7.79
CA ALA A 83 -7.85 -6.53 -9.24
C ALA A 83 -9.18 -6.56 -9.99
N GLN A 84 -10.22 -7.16 -9.40
CA GLN A 84 -11.55 -7.22 -9.98
C GLN A 84 -12.16 -5.82 -10.14
N SER A 85 -12.11 -5.02 -9.07
CA SER A 85 -12.58 -3.63 -9.06
C SER A 85 -11.76 -2.73 -9.97
N TYR A 86 -10.43 -2.91 -9.99
CA TYR A 86 -9.58 -2.20 -10.94
C TYR A 86 -9.98 -2.51 -12.39
N ASN A 87 -10.22 -3.78 -12.72
CA ASN A 87 -10.65 -4.18 -14.06
C ASN A 87 -12.05 -3.66 -14.42
N SER A 88 -12.99 -3.59 -13.47
CA SER A 88 -14.32 -3.03 -13.74
C SER A 88 -14.29 -1.51 -14.00
N LEU A 89 -13.36 -0.79 -13.36
CA LEU A 89 -13.16 0.64 -13.60
C LEU A 89 -12.50 0.94 -14.95
N LYS A 90 -11.77 0.01 -15.56
CA LYS A 90 -11.14 0.24 -16.89
C LYS A 90 -12.13 0.56 -17.99
N SER A 91 -13.34 0.01 -17.91
CA SER A 91 -14.42 0.27 -18.88
C SER A 91 -15.23 1.53 -18.56
N ASN A 92 -14.97 2.20 -17.43
CA ASN A 92 -15.69 3.40 -17.04
C ASN A 92 -15.08 4.63 -17.71
N THR A 93 -15.88 5.39 -18.46
CA THR A 93 -15.43 6.57 -19.20
C THR A 93 -15.12 7.78 -18.31
N GLY A 94 -15.59 7.80 -17.06
CA GLY A 94 -15.36 8.89 -16.10
C GLY A 94 -14.17 8.70 -15.18
N VAL A 95 -13.50 7.53 -15.21
CA VAL A 95 -12.41 7.20 -14.29
C VAL A 95 -11.17 6.80 -15.07
N SER A 96 -10.05 7.47 -14.83
CA SER A 96 -8.75 7.04 -15.33
C SER A 96 -8.13 6.04 -14.37
N THR A 97 -7.75 4.87 -14.89
CA THR A 97 -7.11 3.81 -14.09
C THR A 97 -5.60 3.83 -14.27
N LEU A 98 -4.85 3.73 -13.16
CA LEU A 98 -3.39 3.67 -13.16
C LEU A 98 -2.93 2.43 -12.40
N SER A 99 -1.98 1.71 -12.97
CA SER A 99 -1.31 0.58 -12.34
C SER A 99 0.20 0.80 -12.42
N SER A 100 0.89 0.60 -11.30
CA SER A 100 2.33 0.77 -11.19
C SER A 100 2.94 -0.44 -10.49
N LYS A 101 4.16 -0.79 -10.90
CA LYS A 101 4.97 -1.77 -10.18
C LYS A 101 5.41 -1.14 -8.86
N SER A 102 5.08 -1.79 -7.75
CA SER A 102 5.47 -1.35 -6.42
C SER A 102 6.46 -2.33 -5.78
N GLY A 103 7.21 -1.85 -4.79
CA GLY A 103 8.03 -2.72 -3.92
C GLY A 103 7.20 -3.55 -2.92
N ALA A 104 5.87 -3.58 -3.07
CA ALA A 104 5.01 -4.37 -2.19
C ALA A 104 5.32 -5.85 -2.33
N PHE A 105 5.32 -6.55 -1.20
CA PHE A 105 5.62 -7.97 -1.12
C PHE A 105 4.56 -8.64 -0.26
N GLN A 106 4.05 -9.80 -0.71
CA GLN A 106 3.05 -10.58 0.01
C GLN A 106 3.67 -11.89 0.55
N PRO A 107 4.19 -11.89 1.79
CA PRO A 107 4.78 -13.08 2.39
C PRO A 107 3.75 -14.00 3.05
N PHE A 108 4.02 -15.30 2.99
CA PHE A 108 3.61 -16.22 4.05
C PHE A 108 4.61 -16.11 5.21
N THR A 109 4.21 -15.41 6.27
CA THR A 109 5.04 -15.26 7.47
C THR A 109 4.80 -16.42 8.43
N MET A 110 5.88 -17.06 8.86
CA MET A 110 5.84 -18.23 9.73
C MET A 110 6.58 -17.92 11.04
N ARG A 111 5.94 -18.17 12.18
CA ARG A 111 6.54 -18.01 13.52
C ARG A 111 7.61 -19.08 13.76
N VAL A 112 8.88 -18.75 13.52
CA VAL A 112 10.00 -19.71 13.63
C VAL A 112 10.29 -20.15 15.07
N ASP A 113 9.69 -19.48 16.06
CA ASP A 113 9.80 -19.78 17.48
C ASP A 113 8.71 -20.74 17.99
N GLN A 114 7.80 -21.20 17.13
CA GLN A 114 6.65 -22.02 17.51
C GLN A 114 6.49 -23.26 16.65
N LYS A 115 6.06 -24.37 17.25
CA LYS A 115 5.64 -25.55 16.48
C LYS A 115 4.38 -25.21 15.65
N PRO A 116 4.24 -25.75 14.40
CA PRO A 116 5.19 -26.62 13.73
C PRO A 116 6.30 -25.87 12.97
N PHE A 117 6.23 -24.55 12.87
CA PHE A 117 7.13 -23.72 12.07
C PHE A 117 8.54 -23.57 12.64
N SER A 118 8.79 -23.99 13.87
CA SER A 118 10.14 -24.12 14.44
C SER A 118 10.97 -25.17 13.72
N ASP A 119 10.35 -26.17 13.09
CA ASP A 119 11.03 -27.14 12.23
C ASP A 119 11.22 -26.56 10.81
N VAL A 120 12.47 -26.46 10.37
CA VAL A 120 12.81 -25.94 9.03
C VAL A 120 12.20 -26.79 7.91
N ARG A 121 12.04 -28.10 8.12
CA ARG A 121 11.47 -29.01 7.12
C ARG A 121 10.00 -28.70 6.86
N VAL A 122 9.26 -28.28 7.89
CA VAL A 122 7.87 -27.84 7.73
C VAL A 122 7.82 -26.57 6.88
N ARG A 123 8.69 -25.59 7.15
CA ARG A 123 8.75 -24.35 6.35
C ARG A 123 9.12 -24.62 4.89
N GLN A 124 10.06 -25.53 4.65
CA GLN A 124 10.44 -25.98 3.31
C GLN A 124 9.30 -26.71 2.60
N ALA A 125 8.56 -27.58 3.29
CA ALA A 125 7.39 -28.26 2.73
C ALA A 125 6.30 -27.27 2.31
N PHE A 126 5.98 -26.28 3.16
CA PHE A 126 5.07 -25.19 2.79
C PHE A 126 5.56 -24.40 1.59
N ARG A 127 6.88 -24.13 1.51
CA ARG A 127 7.48 -23.44 0.38
C ARG A 127 7.25 -24.21 -0.93
N LEU A 128 7.42 -25.53 -0.92
CA LEU A 128 7.29 -26.39 -2.11
C LEU A 128 5.84 -26.67 -2.50
N ALA A 129 4.91 -26.69 -1.55
CA ALA A 129 3.49 -26.99 -1.81
C ALA A 129 2.74 -25.87 -2.54
N VAL A 130 3.27 -24.65 -2.58
CA VAL A 130 2.57 -23.46 -3.08
C VAL A 130 2.82 -23.23 -4.58
N ASN A 131 1.75 -23.27 -5.36
CA ASN A 131 1.76 -22.82 -6.76
C ASN A 131 1.65 -21.28 -6.83
N ARG A 132 2.80 -20.60 -6.88
CA ARG A 132 2.86 -19.12 -6.87
C ARG A 132 2.24 -18.47 -8.12
N PRO A 133 2.50 -18.94 -9.35
CA PRO A 133 1.81 -18.42 -10.53
C PRO A 133 0.29 -18.50 -10.39
N GLU A 134 -0.25 -19.61 -9.90
CA GLU A 134 -1.69 -19.77 -9.68
C GLU A 134 -2.22 -18.81 -8.62
N LEU A 135 -1.50 -18.59 -7.51
CA LEU A 135 -1.90 -17.59 -6.51
C LEU A 135 -1.90 -16.16 -7.09
N ILE A 136 -0.92 -15.81 -7.92
CA ILE A 136 -0.89 -14.49 -8.58
C ILE A 136 -2.11 -14.33 -9.48
N ASN A 137 -2.42 -15.35 -10.28
CA ASN A 137 -3.55 -15.30 -11.20
C ASN A 137 -4.89 -15.25 -10.47
N SER A 138 -5.10 -16.14 -9.49
CA SER A 138 -6.38 -16.28 -8.78
C SER A 138 -6.61 -15.21 -7.71
N SER A 139 -5.60 -14.92 -6.88
CA SER A 139 -5.75 -13.99 -5.75
C SER A 139 -5.44 -12.55 -6.13
N LEU A 140 -4.47 -12.32 -7.03
CA LEU A 140 -4.07 -10.96 -7.42
C LEU A 140 -4.60 -10.58 -8.81
N GLY A 141 -5.40 -11.43 -9.46
CA GLY A 141 -5.94 -11.17 -10.80
C GLY A 141 -4.86 -10.92 -11.86
N GLY A 142 -3.69 -11.52 -11.69
CA GLY A 142 -2.51 -11.31 -12.56
C GLY A 142 -1.67 -10.08 -12.21
N TYR A 143 -2.05 -9.26 -11.23
CA TYR A 143 -1.28 -8.09 -10.80
C TYR A 143 -0.19 -8.47 -9.81
N GLY A 144 0.89 -9.04 -10.33
CA GLY A 144 2.06 -9.39 -9.55
C GLY A 144 3.07 -10.18 -10.38
N PHE A 145 4.19 -10.50 -9.76
CA PHE A 145 5.19 -11.39 -10.34
C PHE A 145 5.78 -12.27 -9.24
N VAL A 146 6.34 -13.41 -9.64
CA VAL A 146 6.98 -14.33 -8.71
C VAL A 146 8.25 -13.67 -8.18
N GLY A 147 8.23 -13.26 -6.90
CA GLY A 147 9.41 -12.74 -6.22
C GLY A 147 10.38 -13.85 -5.79
N ALA A 148 11.63 -13.49 -5.51
CA ALA A 148 12.68 -14.39 -5.02
C ALA A 148 12.70 -14.55 -3.48
N ASP A 149 11.59 -14.22 -2.81
CA ASP A 149 11.46 -14.20 -1.34
C ASP A 149 12.37 -13.14 -0.67
N VAL A 150 12.79 -12.12 -1.42
CA VAL A 150 13.54 -10.93 -0.97
C VAL A 150 12.75 -9.66 -1.29
N SER A 151 12.83 -8.65 -0.44
CA SER A 151 12.16 -7.36 -0.64
C SER A 151 12.86 -6.47 -1.67
N SER A 152 12.15 -5.44 -2.15
CA SER A 152 12.71 -4.37 -2.98
C SER A 152 13.34 -4.83 -4.31
N PRO A 153 12.63 -5.61 -5.16
CA PRO A 153 13.14 -6.10 -6.44
C PRO A 153 13.47 -5.01 -7.49
N PHE A 154 13.16 -3.74 -7.18
CA PHE A 154 13.42 -2.59 -8.03
C PHE A 154 14.52 -1.68 -7.49
N ASP A 155 15.16 -2.07 -6.38
CA ASP A 155 16.33 -1.36 -5.86
C ASP A 155 17.52 -1.56 -6.83
N PRO A 156 18.29 -0.51 -7.20
CA PRO A 156 19.48 -0.65 -8.03
C PRO A 156 20.52 -1.64 -7.50
N TYR A 157 20.53 -1.89 -6.18
CA TYR A 157 21.42 -2.83 -5.52
C TYR A 157 20.79 -4.20 -5.27
N TYR A 158 19.61 -4.46 -5.82
CA TYR A 158 18.96 -5.76 -5.71
C TYR A 158 19.81 -6.84 -6.38
N ASP A 159 20.12 -7.91 -5.64
CA ASP A 159 20.85 -9.04 -6.20
C ASP A 159 19.93 -9.88 -7.10
N HIS A 160 19.98 -9.60 -8.40
CA HIS A 160 19.22 -10.32 -9.42
C HIS A 160 19.69 -11.76 -9.64
N SER A 161 20.83 -12.18 -9.06
CA SER A 161 21.28 -13.58 -9.08
C SER A 161 20.47 -14.46 -8.12
N LEU A 162 19.81 -13.85 -7.12
CA LEU A 162 18.90 -14.53 -6.23
C LEU A 162 17.65 -14.95 -7.01
N THR A 163 17.73 -16.16 -7.55
CA THR A 163 16.62 -16.82 -8.19
C THR A 163 16.10 -17.89 -7.25
N ARG A 164 14.77 -18.01 -7.20
CA ARG A 164 14.17 -19.16 -6.56
C ARG A 164 14.22 -20.31 -7.55
N GLN A 165 15.25 -21.15 -7.44
CA GLN A 165 15.23 -22.48 -8.04
C GLN A 165 14.06 -23.25 -7.43
N GLN A 166 13.11 -23.66 -8.26
CA GLN A 166 12.14 -24.69 -7.90
C GLN A 166 12.78 -26.04 -8.16
#